data_AF-A0A957SAM5-F1
#
_entry.id   AF-A0A957SAM5-F1
#
_cell.length_a   1.000
_cell.length_b   1.000
_cell.length_c   1.000
_cell.angle_alpha   90.00
_cell.angle_beta   90.00
_cell.angle_gamma   90.00
#
_symmetry.space_group_name_H-M   'P 1'
#
loop_
_entity.id
_entity.type
_entity.pdbx_description
1 polymer ?
#
loop_
_entity_poly.entity_id
_entity_poly.type
_entity_poly.pdbx_seq_one_letter_code
_entity_poly.pdbx_strand_id
1 'polypeptide(L)' 'MPELQSREIRLQSRPVGLPTLENFELVTTSVPEPATGQMVVQNLYMSVDPYMRGRMNDRKSYTPP' A
#
# COMPACT_ATOMS: atom_id res chain seq x y z
N MET A 1 20.83 -1.00 13.00
CA MET A 1 19.68 -1.18 13.93
C MET A 1 19.19 -2.62 13.78
N PRO A 2 18.42 -3.21 14.71
CA PRO A 2 17.83 -4.53 14.43
C PRO A 2 16.98 -4.45 13.16
N GLU A 3 16.92 -5.54 12.40
CA GLU A 3 16.12 -5.63 11.18
C GLU A 3 14.64 -5.36 11.53
N LEU A 4 14.12 -4.23 11.06
CA LEU A 4 12.73 -3.83 11.31
C LEU A 4 11.85 -4.52 10.28
N GLN A 5 10.87 -5.28 10.73
CA GLN A 5 9.87 -5.92 9.87
C GLN A 5 8.58 -5.08 9.84
N SER A 6 8.00 -4.92 8.65
CA SER A 6 6.70 -4.27 8.44
C SER A 6 5.72 -5.21 7.75
N ARG A 7 4.43 -4.93 7.93
CA ARG A 7 3.32 -5.60 7.26
C ARG A 7 2.72 -4.66 6.21
N GLU A 8 2.58 -5.14 4.99
CA GLU A 8 2.05 -4.39 3.85
C GLU A 8 0.79 -5.08 3.31
N ILE A 9 -0.23 -4.29 2.96
CA ILE A 9 -1.33 -4.75 2.13
C ILE A 9 -1.02 -4.33 0.70
N ARG A 10 -0.69 -5.31 -0.15
CA ARG A 10 -0.36 -5.10 -1.56
C ARG A 10 -1.58 -5.36 -2.44
N LEU A 11 -1.74 -4.58 -3.49
CA LEU A 11 -2.75 -4.84 -4.52
C LEU A 11 -2.22 -5.96 -5.44
N GLN A 12 -2.72 -7.18 -5.24
CA GLN A 12 -2.29 -8.37 -5.98
C GLN A 12 -2.97 -8.46 -7.36
N SER A 13 -4.23 -8.04 -7.44
CA SER A 13 -4.99 -7.99 -8.70
C SER A 13 -5.99 -6.84 -8.68
N ARG A 14 -6.39 -6.36 -9.86
CA ARG A 14 -7.35 -5.26 -9.98
C ARG A 14 -8.78 -5.79 -9.85
N PRO A 15 -9.62 -5.25 -8.95
CA PRO A 15 -11.00 -5.69 -8.81
C PRO A 15 -11.84 -5.48 -10.07
N VAL A 16 -12.59 -6.50 -10.48
CA VAL A 16 -13.72 -6.37 -11.41
C VAL A 16 -14.99 -6.26 -10.57
N GLY A 17 -15.62 -5.08 -10.57
CA GLY A 17 -16.73 -4.79 -9.66
C GLY A 17 -16.25 -4.37 -8.26
N LEU A 18 -16.79 -5.00 -7.21
CA LEU A 18 -16.39 -4.74 -5.82
C LEU A 18 -15.05 -5.44 -5.50
N PRO A 19 -14.17 -4.82 -4.69
CA PRO A 19 -12.98 -5.49 -4.19
C PRO A 19 -13.32 -6.74 -3.37
N THR A 20 -12.58 -7.81 -3.62
CA THR A 20 -12.60 -9.05 -2.85
C THR A 20 -11.27 -9.22 -2.12
N LEU A 21 -11.21 -10.17 -1.18
CA LEU A 21 -9.97 -10.49 -0.46
C LEU A 21 -8.86 -10.95 -1.40
N GLU A 22 -9.19 -11.64 -2.50
CA GLU A 22 -8.24 -12.12 -3.52
C GLU A 22 -7.57 -10.99 -4.31
N ASN A 23 -8.08 -9.75 -4.21
CA ASN A 23 -7.41 -8.60 -4.81
C ASN A 23 -6.22 -8.10 -3.98
N PHE A 24 -6.05 -8.58 -2.75
CA PHE A 24 -5.05 -8.09 -1.83
C PHE A 24 -4.20 -9.22 -1.27
N GLU A 25 -2.96 -8.88 -0.93
CA GLU A 25 -2.03 -9.78 -0.28
C GLU A 25 -1.42 -9.09 0.94
N LEU A 26 -1.42 -9.78 2.09
CA LEU A 26 -0.70 -9.35 3.28
C LEU A 26 0.73 -9.90 3.22
N VAL A 27 1.72 -9.01 3.14
CA VAL A 27 3.14 -9.38 3.06
C VAL A 27 3.89 -8.85 4.27
N THR A 28 4.82 -9.65 4.80
CA THR A 28 5.83 -9.19 5.76
C THR A 28 7.13 -8.88 5.02
N THR A 29 7.72 -7.72 5.25
CA THR A 29 8.95 -7.29 4.56
C THR A 29 9.89 -6.51 5.47
N SER A 30 11.19 -6.58 5.15
CA SER A 30 12.24 -5.83 5.85
C SER A 30 12.18 -4.36 5.46
N VAL A 31 12.14 -3.48 6.45
CA VAL A 31 12.18 -2.02 6.26
C VAL A 31 13.64 -1.61 6.05
N PRO A 32 13.98 -1.02 4.88
CA PRO A 32 15.34 -0.55 4.63
C PRO A 32 15.66 0.67 5.49
N GLU A 33 16.96 0.86 5.77
CA GLU A 33 17.44 2.08 6.43
C GLU A 33 17.15 3.30 5.53
N PRO A 34 16.65 4.41 6.09
CA PRO A 34 16.28 5.59 5.31
C PRO A 34 17.52 6.26 4.71
N ALA A 35 17.45 6.66 3.43
CA ALA A 35 18.50 7.46 2.81
C ALA A 35 18.49 8.92 3.33
N THR A 36 19.47 9.72 2.93
CA THR A 36 19.53 11.15 3.28
C THR A 36 18.24 11.87 2.86
N GLY A 37 17.59 12.52 3.82
CA GLY A 37 16.31 13.23 3.61
C GLY A 37 15.06 12.35 3.72
N GLN A 38 15.20 11.06 4.03
CA GLN A 38 14.08 10.16 4.31
C GLN A 38 13.94 9.91 5.82
N MET A 39 12.77 9.38 6.22
CA MET A 39 12.52 8.91 7.58
C MET A 39 11.66 7.65 7.54
N VAL A 40 11.79 6.82 8.57
CA VAL A 40 10.91 5.67 8.80
C VAL A 40 9.77 6.10 9.72
N VAL A 41 8.54 5.80 9.32
CA VAL A 41 7.33 6.13 10.09
C VAL A 41 6.63 4.84 10.52
N GLN A 42 6.32 4.73 11.81
CA GLN A 42 5.43 3.69 12.32
C GLN A 42 3.99 4.15 12.17
N ASN A 43 3.29 3.63 11.15
CA ASN A 43 1.89 3.94 10.93
C ASN A 43 1.01 3.33 12.03
N LEU A 44 0.27 4.16 12.78
CA LEU A 44 -0.63 3.70 13.85
C LEU A 44 -2.08 3.53 13.37
N TYR A 45 -2.47 4.33 12.38
CA TYR A 45 -3.82 4.35 11.81
C TYR A 45 -3.72 4.47 10.29
N MET A 46 -4.72 3.94 9.61
CA MET A 46 -4.89 4.06 8.16
C MET A 46 -6.32 4.51 7.88
N SER A 47 -6.48 5.60 7.14
CA SER A 47 -7.79 6.00 6.62
C SER A 47 -8.23 5.02 5.55
N VAL A 48 -9.53 4.71 5.48
CA VAL A 48 -10.11 3.89 4.41
C VAL A 48 -11.25 4.70 3.80
N ASP A 49 -11.00 5.22 2.59
CA ASP A 49 -11.86 6.21 1.96
C ASP A 49 -12.41 5.71 0.62
N PRO A 50 -13.64 6.12 0.22
CA PRO A 50 -14.25 5.69 -1.04
C PRO A 50 -13.38 5.95 -2.29
N TYR A 51 -12.57 7.01 -2.29
CA TYR A 51 -11.70 7.35 -3.43
C TYR A 51 -10.64 6.28 -3.72
N MET A 52 -10.26 5.46 -2.73
CA MET A 52 -9.27 4.40 -2.88
C MET A 52 -9.69 3.38 -3.94
N ARG A 53 -11.00 3.14 -4.11
CA ARG A 53 -11.53 2.29 -5.18
C ARG A 53 -11.13 2.80 -6.57
N GLY A 54 -11.08 4.11 -6.77
CA GLY A 54 -10.64 4.72 -8.03
C GLY A 54 -9.15 4.46 -8.32
N ARG A 55 -8.31 4.52 -7.28
CA ARG A 55 -6.85 4.29 -7.36
C ARG A 55 -6.48 2.84 -7.73
N MET A 56 -7.38 1.88 -7.49
CA MET A 56 -7.17 0.47 -7.85
C MET A 56 -7.39 0.18 -9.35
N ASN A 57 -8.01 1.11 -10.10
CA ASN A 57 -8.29 0.94 -11.52
C ASN A 57 -7.08 1.26 -12.41
N ASP A 58 -7.01 0.58 -13.55
CA ASP A 58 -6.08 0.94 -14.64
C ASP A 58 -6.74 1.93 -15.60
N ARG A 59 -7.02 3.14 -15.11
CA ARG A 59 -7.57 4.22 -15.93
C ARG A 59 -6.69 5.43 -15.75
N LYS A 60 -6.52 6.23 -16.82
CA LYS A 60 -5.81 7.50 -16.76
C LYS A 60 -6.38 8.34 -15.61
N SER A 61 -5.61 8.43 -14.54
CA SER A 61 -5.84 9.35 -13.44
C SER A 61 -5.10 10.65 -13.76
N TYR A 62 -5.69 11.79 -13.44
CA TYR A 62 -4.98 13.07 -13.49
C TYR A 62 -3.84 13.14 -12.45
N THR A 63 -3.88 12.26 -11.45
CA THR A 63 -2.78 12.06 -10.49
C THR A 63 -1.85 10.96 -11.01
N PRO A 64 -0.55 11.24 -11.24
CA PRO A 64 0.43 10.22 -11.60
C PRO A 64 0.52 9.10 -10.54
N PRO A 65 0.88 7.87 -10.94
CA PRO A 65 1.12 6.78 -10.01
C PRO A 65 2.24 7.11 -9.01
#